data_AF-A0A8H3XK59-F1
#
_entry.id   AF-A0A8H3XK59-F1
#
_cell.length_a   1.000
_cell.length_b   1.000
_cell.length_c   1.000
_cell.angle_alpha   90.00
_cell.angle_beta   90.00
_cell.angle_gamma   90.00
#
_symmetry.space_group_name_H-M   'P 1'
#
loop_
_entity.id
_entity.type
_entity.pdbx_description
1 polymer ?
#
loop_
_entity_poly.entity_id
_entity_poly.type
_entity_poly.pdbx_seq_one_letter_code
_entity_poly.pdbx_strand_id
1 'polypeptide(L)'
;MLWEISSDKPLFDSVKISRGANIRDSFILIQIRQGIREQPIEGTPDSYIRLYKRCWDHNPDLRPTIEEISKNLSNVCSQQTTYLIINYTNISDFSVNSDNNYESNDDTCPKNNRISDSRKDNEINMSKISNASQPPIILNN
;
A
#
# COMPACT_ATOMS: atom_id res chain seq x y z
N MET A 1 2.05 2.01 -6.94
CA MET A 1 1.66 2.10 -5.53
C MET A 1 1.03 0.83 -4.94
N LEU A 2 0.47 -0.12 -5.71
CA LEU A 2 -0.13 -1.34 -5.11
C LEU A 2 0.87 -2.20 -4.31
N TRP A 3 2.10 -2.37 -4.82
CA TRP A 3 3.15 -3.13 -4.14
C TRP A 3 3.60 -2.46 -2.83
N GLU A 4 3.77 -1.14 -2.84
CA GLU A 4 4.17 -0.35 -1.67
C GLU A 4 3.19 -0.49 -0.51
N ILE A 5 1.88 -0.55 -0.82
CA ILE A 5 0.83 -0.79 0.19
C ILE A 5 0.97 -2.19 0.81
N SER A 6 1.27 -3.21 0.00
CA SER A 6 1.46 -4.58 0.52
C SER A 6 2.79 -4.78 1.25
N SER A 7 3.79 -3.94 0.95
CA SER A 7 5.14 -4.09 1.48
C SER A 7 5.39 -3.30 2.75
N ASP A 8 4.65 -2.21 2.93
CA ASP A 8 4.97 -1.14 3.88
C ASP A 8 6.42 -0.64 3.71
N LYS A 9 6.91 -0.65 2.45
CA LYS A 9 8.28 -0.27 2.08
C LYS A 9 8.29 0.69 0.89
N PRO A 10 9.19 1.69 0.89
CA PRO A 10 9.38 2.55 -0.27
C PRO A 10 9.76 1.75 -1.52
N LEU A 11 9.32 2.22 -2.68
CA LEU A 11 9.73 1.66 -3.97
C LEU A 11 11.26 1.77 -4.15
N PHE A 12 11.89 0.68 -4.57
CA PHE A 12 13.33 0.57 -4.83
C PHE A 12 14.22 0.90 -3.62
N ASP A 13 13.73 0.73 -2.38
CA ASP A 13 14.52 0.94 -1.15
C ASP A 13 15.75 0.02 -1.06
N SER A 14 15.72 -1.12 -1.76
CA SER A 14 16.87 -2.02 -1.89
C SER A 14 18.07 -1.40 -2.62
N VAL A 15 17.85 -0.31 -3.38
CA VAL A 15 18.88 0.43 -4.11
C VAL A 15 19.60 1.40 -3.17
N LYS A 16 20.47 0.86 -2.32
CA LYS A 16 21.35 1.64 -1.45
C LYS A 16 22.61 2.07 -2.20
N ILE A 17 22.56 3.23 -2.85
CA ILE A 17 23.74 3.83 -3.48
C ILE A 17 24.27 4.93 -2.57
N SER A 18 25.49 4.77 -2.06
CA SER A 18 26.16 5.71 -1.14
C SER A 18 26.56 7.04 -1.79
N ARG A 19 26.23 7.27 -3.06
CA ARG A 19 26.64 8.44 -3.86
C ARG A 19 25.43 9.02 -4.59
N GLY A 20 24.89 10.14 -4.08
CA GLY A 20 24.02 11.10 -4.78
C GLY A 20 22.69 10.61 -5.39
N ALA A 21 21.62 11.40 -5.25
CA ALA A 21 20.29 11.09 -5.80
C ALA A 21 20.29 10.75 -7.32
N ASN A 22 21.09 11.46 -8.12
CA ASN A 22 21.15 11.28 -9.58
C ASN A 22 21.60 9.87 -10.02
N ILE A 23 22.46 9.19 -9.23
CA ILE A 23 22.94 7.84 -9.55
C ILE A 23 21.86 6.81 -9.22
N ARG A 24 21.12 7.03 -8.13
CA ARG A 24 20.00 6.16 -7.73
C ARG A 24 18.94 6.11 -8.80
N ASP A 25 18.50 7.27 -9.30
CA ASP A 25 17.43 7.33 -10.29
C ASP A 25 17.85 6.70 -11.63
N SER A 26 19.12 6.91 -12.03
CA SER A 26 19.69 6.26 -13.23
C SER A 26 19.74 4.74 -13.09
N PHE A 27 20.11 4.23 -11.91
CA PHE A 27 20.12 2.80 -11.64
C PHE A 27 18.70 2.21 -11.68
N ILE A 28 17.73 2.86 -11.04
CA ILE A 28 16.32 2.46 -11.07
C ILE A 28 15.80 2.41 -12.52
N LEU A 29 16.12 3.41 -13.34
CA LEU A 29 15.75 3.42 -14.75
C LEU A 29 16.30 2.19 -15.50
N ILE A 30 17.58 1.85 -15.29
CA ILE A 30 18.21 0.68 -15.91
C ILE A 30 17.49 -0.61 -15.48
N GLN A 31 17.22 -0.77 -14.18
CA GLN A 31 16.48 -1.92 -13.63
C GLN A 31 15.10 -2.05 -14.29
N ILE A 32 14.35 -0.95 -14.36
CA ILE A 32 13.01 -0.93 -14.95
C ILE A 32 13.07 -1.32 -16.44
N ARG A 33 14.06 -0.81 -17.18
CA ARG A 33 14.28 -1.13 -18.60
C ARG A 33 14.64 -2.60 -18.82
N GLN A 34 15.35 -3.21 -17.89
CA GLN A 34 15.68 -4.65 -17.91
C GLN A 34 14.49 -5.54 -17.48
N GLY A 35 13.33 -4.94 -17.17
CA GLY A 35 12.16 -5.68 -16.70
C GLY A 35 12.24 -6.09 -15.22
N ILE A 36 13.25 -5.61 -14.49
CA ILE A 36 13.38 -5.88 -13.06
C ILE A 36 12.32 -5.06 -12.33
N ARG A 37 11.62 -5.74 -11.41
CA ARG A 37 10.52 -5.24 -10.59
C ARG A 37 10.69 -5.77 -9.18
N GLU A 38 9.95 -5.16 -8.27
CA GLU A 38 9.93 -5.61 -6.89
C GLU A 38 9.43 -7.04 -6.75
N GLN A 39 10.00 -7.77 -5.78
CA GLN A 39 9.61 -9.14 -5.50
C GLN A 39 8.30 -9.17 -4.70
N PRO A 40 7.43 -10.17 -4.92
CA PRO A 40 6.28 -10.38 -4.07
C PRO A 40 6.68 -10.58 -2.61
N ILE A 41 5.81 -10.16 -1.71
CA ILE A 41 6.02 -10.24 -0.27
C ILE A 41 5.13 -11.33 0.29
N GLU A 42 5.70 -12.10 1.21
CA GLU A 42 5.01 -13.19 1.90
C GLU A 42 3.72 -12.70 2.56
N GLY A 43 2.67 -13.50 2.51
CA GLY A 43 1.35 -13.15 3.04
C GLY A 43 0.51 -12.24 2.13
N THR A 44 1.05 -11.71 1.03
CA THR A 44 0.24 -10.97 0.05
C THR A 44 -0.62 -11.96 -0.76
N PRO A 45 -1.94 -11.76 -0.89
CA PRO A 45 -2.80 -12.64 -1.67
C PRO A 45 -2.35 -12.74 -3.14
N ASP A 46 -2.32 -13.94 -3.71
CA ASP A 46 -1.88 -14.17 -5.09
C ASP A 46 -2.66 -13.37 -6.13
N SER A 47 -3.96 -13.17 -5.91
CA SER A 47 -4.82 -12.35 -6.76
C SER A 47 -4.38 -10.88 -6.77
N TYR A 48 -3.95 -10.35 -5.62
CA TYR A 48 -3.37 -9.03 -5.50
C TYR A 48 -1.98 -8.95 -6.16
N ILE A 49 -1.15 -9.99 -6.00
CA ILE A 49 0.15 -10.11 -6.69
C ILE A 49 -0.02 -10.05 -8.21
N ARG A 50 -0.93 -10.85 -8.76
CA ARG A 50 -1.23 -10.85 -10.20
C ARG A 50 -1.71 -9.48 -10.68
N LEU A 51 -2.54 -8.80 -9.89
CA LEU A 51 -3.05 -7.48 -10.23
C LEU A 51 -1.92 -6.46 -10.40
N TYR A 52 -1.09 -6.26 -9.38
CA TYR A 52 -0.04 -5.25 -9.49
C TYR A 52 1.03 -5.63 -10.54
N LYS A 53 1.22 -6.94 -10.79
CA LYS A 53 2.10 -7.41 -11.87
C LYS A 53 1.61 -6.98 -13.26
N ARG A 54 0.31 -7.09 -13.51
CA ARG A 54 -0.28 -6.60 -14.76
C ARG A 54 -0.21 -5.07 -14.88
N CYS A 55 -0.38 -4.33 -13.78
CA CYS A 55 -0.32 -2.86 -13.81
C CYS A 55 1.02 -2.28 -14.29
N TRP A 56 2.12 -3.01 -14.10
CA TRP A 56 3.46 -2.58 -14.51
C TRP A 56 4.10 -3.48 -15.58
N ASP A 57 3.26 -4.17 -16.36
CA ASP A 57 3.70 -5.01 -17.47
C ASP A 57 4.56 -4.19 -18.46
N HIS A 58 5.55 -4.86 -19.06
CA HIS A 58 6.42 -4.25 -20.04
C HIS A 58 5.65 -3.87 -21.30
N ASN A 59 4.69 -4.71 -21.72
CA ASN A 59 3.78 -4.39 -22.80
C ASN A 59 2.66 -3.48 -22.27
N PRO A 60 2.53 -2.22 -22.75
CA PRO A 60 1.49 -1.32 -22.30
C PRO A 60 0.07 -1.85 -22.59
N ASP A 61 -0.11 -2.63 -23.66
CA ASP A 61 -1.43 -3.16 -24.06
C ASP A 61 -1.95 -4.25 -23.11
N LEU A 62 -1.07 -4.86 -22.31
CA LEU A 62 -1.44 -5.86 -21.31
C LEU A 62 -1.81 -5.24 -19.96
N ARG A 63 -1.61 -3.92 -19.81
CA ARG A 63 -1.95 -3.21 -18.57
C ARG A 63 -3.46 -3.10 -18.44
N PRO A 64 -4.01 -3.39 -17.26
CA PRO A 64 -5.43 -3.31 -17.03
C PRO A 64 -5.91 -1.86 -17.03
N THR A 65 -7.14 -1.67 -17.46
CA THR A 65 -7.88 -0.41 -17.30
C THR A 65 -8.18 -0.11 -15.83
N ILE A 66 -8.51 1.13 -15.50
CA ILE A 66 -8.84 1.51 -14.13
C ILE A 66 -10.11 0.79 -13.64
N GLU A 67 -11.06 0.53 -14.54
CA GLU A 67 -12.27 -0.24 -14.28
C GLU A 67 -11.96 -1.70 -13.94
N GLU A 68 -11.05 -2.33 -14.69
CA GLU A 68 -10.57 -3.67 -14.37
C GLU A 68 -9.84 -3.70 -13.03
N ILE A 69 -8.98 -2.72 -12.76
CA ILE A 69 -8.26 -2.63 -11.48
C ILE A 69 -9.26 -2.54 -10.32
N SER A 70 -10.24 -1.63 -10.41
CA SER A 70 -11.28 -1.44 -9.39
C SER A 70 -12.04 -2.75 -9.13
N LYS A 71 -12.51 -3.42 -10.18
CA LYS A 71 -13.22 -4.69 -10.08
C LYS A 71 -12.37 -5.79 -9.42
N ASN A 72 -11.09 -5.89 -9.81
CA ASN A 72 -10.19 -6.88 -9.21
C ASN A 72 -9.95 -6.59 -7.73
N LEU A 73 -9.75 -5.33 -7.34
CA LEU A 73 -9.57 -4.95 -5.94
C LEU A 73 -10.80 -5.27 -5.10
N SER A 74 -12.01 -5.00 -5.60
CA SER A 74 -13.25 -5.38 -4.92
C SER A 74 -13.32 -6.89 -4.67
N ASN A 75 -12.99 -7.69 -5.68
CA ASN A 75 -12.99 -9.15 -5.55
C ASN A 75 -11.97 -9.65 -4.53
N VAL A 76 -10.75 -9.09 -4.53
CA VAL A 76 -9.71 -9.44 -3.54
C VAL A 76 -10.20 -9.11 -2.13
N CYS A 77 -10.78 -7.92 -1.93
CA CYS A 77 -11.32 -7.50 -0.64
C CYS A 77 -12.39 -8.46 -0.14
N SER A 78 -13.37 -8.79 -0.99
CA SER A 78 -14.44 -9.74 -0.63
C SER A 78 -13.90 -11.12 -0.23
N GLN A 79 -12.94 -11.67 -0.99
CA GLN A 79 -12.33 -12.97 -0.68
C GLN A 79 -11.60 -12.93 0.68
N GLN A 80 -10.86 -11.85 0.96
CA GLN A 80 -10.15 -11.69 2.21
C GLN A 80 -11.12 -11.57 3.40
N THR A 81 -12.20 -10.79 3.25
CA THR A 81 -13.25 -10.68 4.28
C THR A 81 -13.89 -12.03 4.58
N THR A 82 -14.26 -12.79 3.55
CA THR A 82 -14.84 -14.13 3.73
C THR A 82 -13.88 -15.08 4.45
N TYR A 83 -12.59 -15.08 4.08
CA TYR A 83 -11.58 -15.91 4.75
C TYR A 83 -11.45 -15.57 6.25
N LEU A 84 -11.42 -14.27 6.59
CA LEU A 84 -11.34 -13.81 7.98
C LEU A 84 -12.57 -14.21 8.79
N ILE A 85 -13.77 -14.06 8.22
CA ILE A 85 -15.03 -14.45 8.88
C ILE A 85 -15.02 -15.96 9.16
N ILE A 86 -14.71 -16.79 8.15
CA ILE A 86 -14.70 -18.25 8.29
C ILE A 86 -13.67 -18.69 9.34
N ASN A 87 -12.46 -18.11 9.31
CA ASN A 87 -11.43 -18.46 10.29
C ASN A 87 -11.87 -18.09 11.72
N TYR A 88 -12.47 -16.92 11.91
CA TYR A 88 -12.97 -16.50 13.21
C TYR A 88 -14.10 -17.40 13.73
N THR A 89 -15.08 -17.76 12.88
CA THR A 89 -16.18 -18.65 13.26
C THR A 89 -15.68 -20.05 13.62
N ASN A 90 -14.70 -20.57 12.88
CA ASN A 90 -14.10 -21.87 13.17
C ASN A 90 -13.28 -21.88 14.48
N ILE A 91 -12.75 -20.73 14.90
CA ILE A 91 -12.05 -20.59 16.19
C ILE A 91 -13.05 -20.50 17.35
N SER A 92 -14.20 -19.85 17.15
CA SER A 92 -15.25 -19.73 18.18
C SER A 92 -16.03 -21.02 18.43
N ASP A 93 -16.04 -21.96 17.48
CA ASP A 93 -16.70 -23.27 17.64
C ASP A 93 -15.90 -24.27 18.51
N PHE A 94 -14.77 -23.85 19.11
CA PHE A 94 -14.01 -24.63 20.10
C PHE A 94 -13.93 -23.91 21.47
N SER A 95 -15.06 -23.80 22.16
CA SER A 95 -15.27 -24.17 23.58
C SER A 95 -16.48 -23.41 24.17
N VAL A 96 -17.65 -24.04 24.18
CA VAL A 96 -18.64 -23.81 25.24
C VAL A 96 -18.43 -24.91 26.27
N ASN A 97 -17.53 -24.69 27.21
CA ASN A 97 -17.69 -25.30 28.53
C ASN A 97 -18.36 -24.24 29.39
N SER A 98 -19.66 -24.45 29.56
CA SER A 98 -20.53 -23.73 30.49
C SER A 98 -20.06 -24.00 31.91
N ASP A 99 -19.40 -23.03 32.53
CA ASP A 99 -19.45 -22.90 33.99
C ASP A 99 -19.93 -21.48 34.33
N ASN A 100 -21.12 -21.46 34.93
CA ASN A 100 -21.85 -20.29 35.36
C ASN A 100 -21.12 -19.54 36.47
N ASN A 101 -21.32 -18.21 36.46
CA ASN A 101 -21.49 -17.28 37.59
C ASN A 101 -20.54 -16.09 37.48
N TYR A 102 -21.04 -15.00 36.91
CA TYR A 102 -20.64 -13.66 37.31
C TYR A 102 -21.90 -12.85 37.59
N GLU A 103 -22.12 -12.62 38.88
CA GLU A 103 -23.10 -11.69 39.43
C GLU A 103 -22.92 -10.31 38.81
N SER A 104 -24.01 -9.75 38.30
CA SER A 104 -24.10 -8.32 38.02
C SER A 104 -24.14 -7.58 39.36
N ASN A 105 -23.03 -6.94 39.71
CA ASN A 105 -23.05 -5.82 40.63
C ASN A 105 -22.87 -4.54 39.80
N ASP A 106 -23.96 -3.78 39.77
CA ASP A 106 -24.02 -2.36 39.47
C ASP A 106 -22.95 -1.61 40.27
N ASP A 107 -22.23 -0.68 39.62
CA ASP A 107 -21.76 0.57 40.25
C ASP A 107 -21.02 1.46 39.22
N THR A 108 -21.78 2.40 38.66
CA THR A 108 -21.46 3.82 38.42
C THR A 108 -20.24 4.24 37.55
N CYS A 109 -20.54 5.05 36.52
CA CYS A 109 -19.61 5.80 35.66
C CYS A 109 -19.20 7.17 36.27
N PRO A 110 -17.98 7.68 35.99
CA PRO A 110 -17.80 9.13 35.88
C PRO A 110 -17.36 9.58 34.49
N LYS A 111 -18.04 10.64 34.04
CA LYS A 111 -17.78 11.42 32.83
C LYS A 111 -16.45 12.21 32.91
N ASN A 112 -15.98 12.61 31.72
CA ASN A 112 -15.07 13.71 31.36
C ASN A 112 -13.57 13.37 31.34
N ASN A 113 -12.76 13.75 30.34
CA ASN A 113 -12.73 15.01 29.59
C ASN A 113 -12.36 14.85 28.10
N ARG A 114 -12.97 15.70 27.26
CA ARG A 114 -12.52 15.99 25.90
C ARG A 114 -11.17 16.72 25.96
N ILE A 115 -10.16 16.18 25.28
CA ILE A 115 -8.97 16.97 24.89
C ILE A 115 -9.16 17.35 23.42
N SER A 116 -9.37 18.63 23.19
CA SER A 116 -9.34 19.26 21.88
C SER A 116 -7.89 19.41 21.42
N ASP A 117 -7.46 18.55 20.49
CA ASP A 117 -6.16 18.69 19.84
C ASP A 117 -6.25 19.73 18.72
N SER A 118 -5.53 20.84 18.90
CA SER A 118 -5.35 21.89 17.91
C SER A 118 -4.08 21.63 17.12
N ARG A 119 -4.20 21.09 15.91
CA ARG A 119 -3.09 21.03 14.95
C ARG A 119 -3.08 22.33 14.15
N LYS A 120 -2.01 23.10 14.30
CA LYS A 120 -1.74 24.28 13.47
C LYS A 120 -1.18 23.78 12.14
N ASP A 121 -1.89 24.10 11.06
CA ASP A 121 -1.43 23.89 9.69
C ASP A 121 -0.33 24.91 9.37
N ASN A 122 0.83 24.42 8.94
CA ASN A 122 1.89 25.23 8.38
C ASN A 122 1.74 25.19 6.85
N GLU A 123 1.12 26.22 6.27
CA GLU A 123 1.00 26.39 4.82
C GLU A 123 2.38 26.52 4.17
N ILE A 124 2.68 25.63 3.21
CA ILE A 124 3.84 25.76 2.32
C ILE A 124 3.42 26.67 1.16
N ASN A 125 4.01 27.87 1.10
CA ASN A 125 3.73 28.87 0.08
C ASN A 125 4.33 28.47 -1.28
N MET A 126 3.46 28.27 -2.27
CA MET A 126 3.73 27.71 -3.60
C MET A 126 4.38 28.69 -4.61
N SER A 127 4.92 29.82 -4.16
CA SER A 127 5.44 30.89 -5.04
C SER A 127 6.95 30.83 -5.34
N LYS A 128 7.65 29.72 -5.04
CA LYS A 128 9.11 29.62 -5.24
C LYS A 128 9.60 28.51 -6.17
N ILE A 129 8.74 27.82 -6.90
CA ILE A 129 9.18 26.87 -7.94
C ILE A 129 8.90 27.49 -9.31
N SER A 130 9.80 28.37 -9.75
CA SER A 130 9.94 28.69 -11.16
C SER A 130 11.39 28.51 -11.58
N ASN A 131 11.54 27.83 -12.72
CA ASN A 131 12.70 27.77 -13.62
C ASN A 131 13.66 26.58 -13.45
N ALA A 132 13.33 25.47 -14.13
CA ALA A 132 14.32 24.57 -14.70
C ALA A 132 14.07 24.44 -16.21
N SER A 133 14.88 25.16 -16.98
CA SER A 133 14.90 25.15 -18.45
C SER A 133 15.36 23.78 -18.96
N GLN A 134 14.64 23.22 -19.94
CA GLN A 134 15.02 22.00 -20.67
C GLN A 134 16.31 22.21 -21.48
N PRO A 135 17.24 21.22 -21.57
CA PRO A 135 18.32 21.25 -22.55
C PRO A 135 17.87 20.71 -23.93
N PRO A 136 18.49 21.15 -25.05
CA PRO A 136 18.01 20.88 -26.40
C PRO A 136 18.28 19.45 -26.89
N ILE A 137 17.36 18.95 -27.73
CA ILE A 137 17.45 17.69 -28.46
C ILE A 137 18.43 17.88 -29.63
N ILE A 138 19.54 17.15 -29.65
CA ILE A 138 20.39 17.04 -30.84
C ILE A 138 19.86 15.88 -31.70
N LEU A 139 19.34 16.21 -32.88
CA LEU A 139 19.08 15.26 -33.96
C LEU A 139 20.41 14.99 -34.68
N ASN A 140 20.83 13.73 -34.74
CA ASN A 140 21.90 13.31 -35.64
C ASN A 140 21.26 12.60 -36.85
N ASN A 141 21.54 13.15 -38.04
CA ASN A 141 21.31 12.51 -39.34
C ASN A 141 22.27 11.34 -39.58
#